data_AF-A0A210R140-F1
#
_entry.id   AF-A0A210R140-F1
#
_cell.length_a   1.000
_cell.length_b   1.000
_cell.length_c   1.000
_cell.angle_alpha   90.00
_cell.angle_beta   90.00
_cell.angle_gamma   90.00
#
_symmetry.space_group_name_H-M   'P 1'
#
loop_
_entity.id
_entity.type
_entity.pdbx_description
1 polymer ?
#
loop_
_entity_poly.entity_id
_entity_poly.type
_entity_poly.pdbx_seq_one_letter_code
_entity_poly.pdbx_strand_id
1 'polypeptide(L)'
;MATAQAQEPSWQCDKSLVECLNHLFASGIACDVTFLVGEDKYRISAHKTILISRSPVFYTMFEGNLAEKGEIAIPDIEQEVFTMFLR
;
A
#
# COMPACT_ATOMS: atom_id res chain seq x y z
N MET A 1 35.57 -22.55 -14.39
CA MET A 1 34.47 -23.07 -13.54
C MET A 1 33.70 -21.88 -13.02
N ALA A 2 32.45 -21.70 -13.45
CA ALA A 2 31.60 -20.62 -12.95
C ALA A 2 31.00 -21.06 -11.61
N THR A 3 31.27 -20.32 -10.55
CA THR A 3 30.64 -20.53 -9.25
C THR A 3 29.16 -20.18 -9.37
N ALA A 4 28.29 -21.18 -9.22
CA ALA A 4 26.87 -20.95 -9.03
C ALA A 4 26.69 -20.19 -7.71
N GLN A 5 26.34 -18.89 -7.78
CA GLN A 5 25.88 -18.17 -6.61
C GLN A 5 24.54 -18.77 -6.21
N ALA A 6 24.44 -19.27 -4.98
CA ALA A 6 23.19 -19.71 -4.42
C ALA A 6 22.24 -18.51 -4.41
N GLN A 7 21.14 -18.62 -5.16
CA GLN A 7 20.14 -17.59 -5.21
C GLN A 7 19.44 -17.55 -3.84
N GLU A 8 19.51 -16.42 -3.16
CA GLU A 8 18.72 -16.17 -1.94
C GLU A 8 17.26 -16.58 -2.23
N PRO A 9 16.60 -17.31 -1.31
CA PRO A 9 15.23 -17.73 -1.52
C PRO A 9 14.34 -16.51 -1.74
N SER A 10 13.39 -16.62 -2.68
CA SER A 10 12.41 -15.56 -2.92
C SER A 10 11.74 -15.16 -1.60
N TRP A 11 11.56 -13.85 -1.36
CA TRP A 11 11.10 -13.34 -0.06
C TRP A 11 9.71 -13.85 0.36
N GLN A 12 8.94 -14.39 -0.58
CA GLN A 12 7.64 -15.03 -0.36
C GLN A 12 7.73 -16.45 0.23
N CYS A 13 8.86 -17.15 0.08
CA CYS A 13 8.99 -18.55 0.49
C CYS A 13 8.87 -18.70 2.02
N ASP A 14 8.13 -19.72 2.47
CA ASP A 14 7.90 -20.04 3.88
C ASP A 14 7.28 -18.91 4.72
N LYS A 15 6.56 -17.98 4.07
CA LYS A 15 5.83 -16.88 4.70
C LYS A 15 4.32 -17.06 4.60
N SER A 16 3.60 -16.65 5.64
CA SER A 16 2.15 -16.53 5.61
C SER A 16 1.70 -15.40 4.69
N LEU A 17 0.43 -15.42 4.29
CA LEU A 17 -0.17 -14.33 3.51
C LEU A 17 0.01 -12.96 4.21
N VAL A 18 -0.17 -12.91 5.54
CA VAL A 18 -0.02 -11.68 6.32
C VAL A 18 1.41 -11.15 6.27
N GLU A 19 2.41 -12.03 6.44
CA GLU A 19 3.82 -11.64 6.32
C GLU A 19 4.15 -11.13 4.91
N CYS A 20 3.62 -11.77 3.88
CA CYS A 20 3.80 -11.33 2.49
C CYS A 20 3.16 -9.95 2.22
N LEU A 21 1.93 -9.73 2.69
CA LEU A 21 1.26 -8.43 2.53
C LEU A 21 1.95 -7.32 3.32
N ASN A 22 2.44 -7.63 4.53
CA ASN A 22 3.25 -6.69 5.32
C ASN A 22 4.55 -6.34 4.60
N HIS A 23 5.18 -7.31 3.92
CA HIS A 23 6.36 -7.04 3.10
C HIS A 23 6.03 -6.12 1.92
N LEU A 24 4.91 -6.34 1.21
CA LEU A 24 4.46 -5.44 0.14
C LEU A 24 4.22 -4.02 0.67
N PHE A 25 3.57 -3.89 1.82
CA PHE A 25 3.34 -2.59 2.47
C PHE A 25 4.64 -1.88 2.84
N ALA A 26 5.56 -2.57 3.54
CA ALA A 26 6.80 -1.97 4.02
C ALA A 26 7.80 -1.64 2.90
N SER A 27 7.81 -2.43 1.82
CA SER A 27 8.71 -2.23 0.67
C SER A 27 8.19 -1.24 -0.37
N GLY A 28 6.89 -0.91 -0.33
CA GLY A 28 6.23 -0.10 -1.36
C GLY A 28 6.07 -0.80 -2.71
N ILE A 29 6.37 -2.10 -2.79
CA ILE A 29 6.22 -2.88 -4.02
C ILE A 29 4.75 -2.90 -4.43
N ALA A 30 4.50 -2.64 -5.72
CA ALA A 30 3.18 -2.69 -6.34
C ALA A 30 2.13 -1.77 -5.70
N CYS A 31 2.54 -0.68 -5.03
CA CYS A 31 1.60 0.37 -4.65
C CYS A 31 1.00 1.04 -5.90
N ASP A 32 -0.32 1.21 -5.90
CA ASP A 32 -1.13 1.68 -7.02
C ASP A 32 -2.04 2.86 -6.65
N VAL A 33 -1.90 3.38 -5.43
CA VAL A 33 -2.49 4.64 -4.96
C VAL A 33 -1.48 5.41 -4.13
N THR A 34 -1.56 6.74 -4.20
CA THR A 34 -0.81 7.66 -3.33
C THR A 34 -1.76 8.67 -2.71
N PHE A 35 -1.67 8.80 -1.39
CA PHE A 35 -2.40 9.79 -0.61
C PHE A 35 -1.51 10.99 -0.32
N LEU A 36 -2.10 12.18 -0.33
CA LEU A 36 -1.50 13.44 0.11
C LEU A 36 -2.15 13.81 1.44
N VAL A 37 -1.46 13.51 2.53
CA VAL A 37 -2.02 13.52 3.89
C VAL A 37 -1.59 14.77 4.66
N GLY A 38 -2.55 15.38 5.37
CA GLY A 38 -2.33 16.55 6.20
C GLY A 38 -2.12 17.83 5.40
N GLU A 39 -1.95 18.95 6.11
CA GLU A 39 -1.72 20.28 5.51
C GLU A 39 -0.46 20.30 4.63
N ASP A 40 0.59 19.59 5.08
CA ASP A 40 1.88 19.47 4.38
C ASP A 40 1.85 18.50 3.18
N LYS A 41 0.72 17.81 2.93
CA LYS A 41 0.53 16.88 1.82
C LYS A 41 1.57 15.75 1.77
N TYR A 42 1.85 15.14 2.93
CA TYR A 42 2.74 14.00 3.03
C TYR A 42 2.29 12.87 2.10
N ARG A 43 3.21 12.42 1.25
CA ARG A 43 2.93 11.38 0.25
C ARG A 43 3.02 10.00 0.88
N ILE A 44 1.92 9.27 0.90
CA ILE A 44 1.84 7.90 1.42
C ILE A 44 1.33 6.98 0.33
N SER A 45 2.15 6.01 -0.08
CA SER A 45 1.77 5.00 -1.07
C SER A 45 1.12 3.78 -0.39
N ALA A 46 0.11 3.21 -1.04
CA ALA A 46 -0.63 2.05 -0.53
C ALA A 46 -1.18 1.18 -1.67
N HIS A 47 -1.94 0.14 -1.31
CA HIS A 47 -2.50 -0.85 -2.23
C HIS A 47 -4.03 -0.78 -2.26
N LYS A 48 -4.61 -0.41 -3.39
CA LYS A 48 -6.06 -0.34 -3.59
C LYS A 48 -6.72 -1.65 -3.26
N THR A 49 -6.18 -2.78 -3.73
CA THR A 49 -6.75 -4.11 -3.49
C THR A 49 -6.93 -4.40 -1.99
N ILE A 50 -5.96 -4.03 -1.15
CA ILE A 50 -6.06 -4.20 0.30
C ILE A 50 -7.15 -3.27 0.84
N LEU A 51 -7.12 -1.98 0.48
CA LEU A 51 -8.06 -0.98 0.97
C LEU A 51 -9.52 -1.28 0.61
N ILE A 52 -9.82 -1.61 -0.65
CA ILE A 52 -11.20 -1.93 -1.08
C ILE A 52 -11.72 -3.20 -0.42
N SER A 53 -10.85 -4.17 -0.11
CA SER A 53 -11.25 -5.40 0.56
C SER A 53 -11.64 -5.18 2.03
N ARG A 54 -11.20 -4.07 2.63
CA ARG A 54 -11.35 -3.76 4.06
C ARG A 54 -12.30 -2.61 4.35
N SER A 55 -12.68 -1.83 3.34
CA SER A 55 -13.51 -0.64 3.52
C SER A 55 -14.42 -0.38 2.31
N PRO A 56 -15.75 -0.31 2.50
CA PRO A 56 -16.66 0.07 1.43
C PRO A 56 -16.41 1.52 0.97
N VAL A 57 -15.87 2.39 1.84
CA VAL A 57 -15.51 3.77 1.46
C VAL A 57 -14.40 3.75 0.41
N PHE A 58 -13.35 2.96 0.62
CA PHE A 58 -12.27 2.83 -0.37
C PHE A 58 -12.74 2.10 -1.63
N TYR A 59 -13.62 1.11 -1.51
CA TYR A 59 -14.24 0.49 -2.68
C TYR A 59 -14.98 1.54 -3.53
N THR A 60 -15.84 2.36 -2.92
CA THR A 60 -16.55 3.41 -3.66
C THR A 60 -15.59 4.47 -4.21
N MET A 61 -14.54 4.83 -3.47
CA MET A 61 -13.54 5.81 -3.89
C MET A 61 -12.74 5.36 -5.12
N PHE A 62 -12.42 4.06 -5.25
CA PHE A 62 -11.58 3.56 -6.35
C PHE A 62 -12.34 2.85 -7.47
N GLU A 63 -13.45 2.21 -7.16
CA GLU A 63 -14.22 1.37 -8.11
C GLU A 63 -15.64 1.91 -8.34
N GLY A 64 -16.01 3.01 -7.69
CA GLY A 64 -17.31 3.65 -7.89
C GLY A 64 -17.42 4.43 -9.20
N ASN A 65 -18.64 4.84 -9.55
CA ASN A 65 -18.91 5.61 -10.77
C ASN A 65 -18.17 6.96 -10.84
N LEU A 66 -17.77 7.50 -9.68
CA LEU A 66 -17.00 8.73 -9.52
C LEU A 66 -15.59 8.44 -8.98
N ALA A 67 -15.00 7.31 -9.39
CA ALA A 67 -13.69 6.90 -8.93
C ALA A 67 -12.63 8.00 -9.09
N GLU A 68 -11.89 8.25 -8.01
CA GLU A 68 -10.83 9.23 -7.99
C GLU A 68 -9.63 8.75 -8.82
N LYS A 69 -9.01 9.70 -9.54
CA LYS A 69 -7.84 9.45 -10.40
C LYS A 69 -6.66 10.27 -9.93
N GLY A 70 -5.47 9.68 -9.99
CA GLY A 70 -4.24 10.33 -9.57
C GLY A 70 -4.02 10.23 -8.07
N GLU A 71 -3.51 11.30 -7.47
CA GLU A 71 -3.19 11.39 -6.05
C GLU A 71 -4.40 11.88 -5.25
N ILE A 72 -4.62 11.30 -4.07
CA ILE A 72 -5.84 11.51 -3.29
C ILE A 72 -5.51 12.35 -2.07
N ALA A 73 -6.10 13.52 -1.98
CA ALA A 73 -5.86 14.42 -0.86
C ALA A 73 -6.72 14.06 0.35
N ILE A 74 -6.09 13.93 1.52
CA ILE A 74 -6.76 13.76 2.81
C ILE A 74 -6.19 14.82 3.75
N PRO A 75 -6.68 16.07 3.68
CA PRO A 75 -6.12 17.19 4.42
C PRO A 75 -6.41 17.11 5.92
N ASP A 76 -7.50 16.44 6.31
CA ASP A 76 -8.04 16.47 7.68
C ASP A 76 -7.49 15.36 8.59
N ILE A 77 -6.35 14.75 8.23
CA ILE A 77 -5.72 13.70 9.03
C ILE A 77 -4.21 13.88 9.11
N GLU A 78 -3.65 13.67 10.29
CA GLU A 78 -2.21 13.68 10.52
C GLU A 78 -1.52 12.47 9.88
N GLN A 79 -0.27 12.66 9.44
CA GLN A 79 0.52 11.64 8.75
C GLN A 79 0.65 10.35 9.57
N GLU A 80 0.95 10.46 10.86
CA GLU A 80 1.16 9.31 11.74
C GLU A 80 -0.13 8.51 11.92
N VAL A 81 -1.26 9.19 12.06
CA VAL A 81 -2.57 8.57 12.23
C VAL A 81 -2.95 7.78 10.97
N PHE A 82 -2.79 8.38 9.79
CA PHE A 82 -3.07 7.69 8.54
C PHE A 82 -2.12 6.51 8.30
N THR A 83 -0.83 6.67 8.63
CA THR A 83 0.15 5.57 8.55
C THR A 83 -0.21 4.41 9.47
N MET A 84 -0.72 4.71 10.68
CA MET A 84 -1.19 3.69 11.62
C MET A 84 -2.45 2.98 11.12
N PHE A 85 -3.37 3.72 10.49
CA PHE A 85 -4.57 3.15 9.86
C PHE A 85 -4.25 2.12 8.76
N LEU A 86 -3.14 2.31 8.03
CA LEU A 86 -2.74 1.40 6.94
C LEU A 86 -2.07 0.09 7.39
N ARG A 87 -1.76 -0.06 8.69
CA ARG A 87 -1.09 -1.24 9.27
C ARG A 87 -2.10 -2.22 9.88
#